data_AF-C2ETS1-F1
#
_entry.id   AF-C2ETS1-F1
#
_cell.length_a   1.000
_cell.length_b   1.000
_cell.length_c   1.000
_cell.angle_alpha   90.00
_cell.angle_beta   90.00
_cell.angle_gamma   90.00
#
_symmetry.space_group_name_H-M   'P 1'
#
loop_
_entity.id
_entity.type
_entity.pdbx_description
1 polymer ?
#
loop_
_entity_poly.entity_id
_entity_poly.type
_entity_poly.pdbx_seq_one_letter_code
_entity_poly.pdbx_strand_id
1 'polypeptide(L)'
;MMSELVLLWLVLSYYFEEEIEIPLIPFAALAGIVFDVYFTGILGLDIFLFPLIVELTKVLSRYFSQSFLTIIMIFFIDIVAFVTLTYWAYSLVGITHMDIGDYLVFTLAPTLALNLVYFVILYWPIQAIYTWALTQKRS
;
A
#
# COMPACT_ATOMS: atom_id res chain seq x y z
N MET A 1 -2.60 4.55 -14.87
CA MET A 1 -1.42 4.41 -14.00
C MET A 1 -1.59 5.31 -12.80
N MET A 2 -1.49 4.77 -11.58
CA MET A 2 -1.60 5.54 -10.33
C MET A 2 -0.36 5.36 -9.45
N SER A 3 -0.10 6.35 -8.59
CA SER A 3 0.99 6.33 -7.63
C SER A 3 0.45 5.87 -6.29
N GLU A 4 0.93 4.72 -5.79
CA GLU A 4 0.49 4.08 -4.55
C GLU A 4 1.51 4.31 -3.42
N LEU A 5 2.05 5.53 -3.33
CA LEU A 5 3.06 5.89 -2.34
C LEU A 5 2.54 5.79 -0.90
N VAL A 6 1.25 6.02 -0.69
CA VAL A 6 0.62 5.83 0.62
C VAL A 6 0.66 4.36 1.01
N LEU A 7 0.28 3.46 0.10
CA LEU A 7 0.34 2.02 0.31
C LEU A 7 1.78 1.56 0.56
N LEU A 8 2.73 2.06 -0.24
CA LEU A 8 4.16 1.79 -0.05
C LEU A 8 4.62 2.17 1.35
N TRP A 9 4.26 3.37 1.81
CA TRP A 9 4.60 3.82 3.15
C TRP A 9 3.99 2.90 4.21
N LEU A 10 2.69 2.61 4.15
CA LEU A 10 2.00 1.75 5.11
C LEU A 10 2.60 0.34 5.20
N VAL A 11 2.92 -0.26 4.05
CA VAL A 11 3.54 -1.59 3.98
C VAL A 11 4.94 -1.57 4.59
N LEU A 12 5.78 -0.59 4.24
CA LEU A 12 7.13 -0.48 4.80
C LEU A 12 7.14 -0.11 6.28
N SER A 13 6.20 0.72 6.72
CA SER A 13 5.99 1.02 8.14
C SER A 13 5.85 -0.27 8.93
N TYR A 14 4.98 -1.19 8.50
CA TYR A 14 4.80 -2.47 9.18
C TYR A 14 6.09 -3.29 9.36
N TYR A 15 7.01 -3.26 8.39
CA TYR A 15 8.28 -3.99 8.50
C TYR A 15 9.35 -3.27 9.33
N PHE A 16 9.33 -1.94 9.38
CA PHE A 16 10.36 -1.13 10.03
C PHE A 16 9.95 -0.54 11.38
N GLU A 17 8.70 -0.75 11.76
CA GLU A 17 8.09 -0.20 12.97
C GLU A 17 8.80 -0.67 14.26
N GLU A 18 9.42 -1.86 14.29
CA GLU A 18 10.17 -2.42 15.44
C GLU A 18 9.58 -2.07 16.83
N GLU A 19 10.19 -1.13 17.57
CA GLU A 19 9.78 -0.68 18.91
C GLU A 19 8.88 0.58 18.91
N ILE A 20 8.58 1.13 17.74
CA ILE A 20 7.63 2.24 17.58
C ILE A 20 6.24 1.61 17.60
N GLU A 21 5.42 1.81 18.62
CA GLU A 21 4.04 1.32 18.57
C GLU A 21 3.19 2.28 17.72
N ILE A 22 3.19 2.10 16.40
CA ILE A 22 2.36 2.85 15.46
C ILE A 22 1.01 2.13 15.37
N PRO A 23 -0.11 2.81 15.68
CA PRO A 23 -1.43 2.27 15.42
C PRO A 23 -1.71 2.27 13.90
N LEU A 24 -1.11 1.33 13.18
CA LEU A 24 -1.11 1.22 11.72
C LEU A 24 -2.51 1.18 11.11
N ILE A 25 -3.45 0.48 11.75
CA ILE A 25 -4.82 0.33 11.22
C ILE A 25 -5.61 1.63 11.32
N PRO A 26 -5.69 2.29 12.50
CA PRO A 26 -6.24 3.64 12.60
C PRO A 26 -5.55 4.65 11.67
N PHE A 27 -4.23 4.56 11.52
CA PHE A 27 -3.48 5.44 10.63
C PHE A 27 -3.81 5.20 9.15
N ALA A 28 -3.90 3.95 8.72
CA ALA A 28 -4.33 3.57 7.37
C ALA A 28 -5.75 4.06 7.07
N ALA A 29 -6.67 3.93 8.03
CA ALA A 29 -8.03 4.44 7.89
C ALA A 29 -8.04 5.97 7.75
N LEU A 30 -7.26 6.69 8.57
CA LEU A 30 -7.13 8.15 8.48
C LEU A 30 -6.52 8.59 7.14
N ALA A 31 -5.48 7.89 6.67
CA ALA A 31 -4.90 8.13 5.36
C ALA A 31 -5.93 7.91 4.24
N GLY A 32 -6.78 6.88 4.38
CA GLY A 32 -7.90 6.61 3.48
C GLY A 32 -8.93 7.73 3.48
N ILE A 33 -9.27 8.32 4.64
CA ILE A 33 -10.17 9.48 4.71
C ILE A 33 -9.61 10.63 3.87
N VAL A 34 -8.34 10.96 4.06
CA VAL A 34 -7.69 12.06 3.31
C VAL A 34 -7.69 11.75 1.81
N PHE A 35 -7.42 10.50 1.44
CA PHE A 35 -7.35 10.09 0.05
C PHE A 35 -8.73 10.13 -0.64
N ASP A 36 -9.77 9.57 0.00
CA ASP A 36 -11.13 9.58 -0.52
C ASP A 36 -11.64 11.01 -0.73
N VAL A 37 -11.36 11.93 0.21
CA VAL A 37 -11.77 13.34 0.12
C VAL A 37 -11.05 14.06 -1.03
N TYR A 38 -9.76 13.79 -1.23
CA TYR A 38 -8.93 14.56 -2.16
C TYR A 38 -8.90 14.00 -3.59
N PHE A 39 -8.91 12.68 -3.75
CA PHE A 39 -8.69 12.02 -5.05
C PHE A 39 -9.95 11.45 -5.67
N THR A 40 -10.74 10.68 -4.92
CA THR A 40 -11.85 9.89 -5.49
C THR A 40 -13.18 10.63 -5.44
N GLY A 41 -13.38 11.48 -4.43
CA GLY A 41 -14.68 12.09 -4.12
C GLY A 41 -15.72 11.07 -3.62
N ILE A 42 -15.32 9.81 -3.44
CA ILE A 42 -16.14 8.70 -2.99
C ILE A 42 -15.68 8.35 -1.59
N LEU A 43 -16.38 8.87 -0.59
CA LEU A 43 -16.08 8.56 0.79
C LEU A 43 -16.32 7.09 1.09
N GLY A 44 -15.29 6.40 1.58
CA GLY A 44 -15.37 5.06 2.12
C GLY A 44 -14.45 4.08 1.43
N LEU A 45 -14.13 4.23 0.15
CA LEU A 45 -13.39 3.20 -0.59
C LEU A 45 -11.99 3.00 0.02
N ASP A 46 -11.19 4.04 0.07
CA ASP A 46 -9.81 3.95 0.57
C ASP A 46 -9.75 3.89 2.10
N ILE A 47 -10.77 4.44 2.79
CA ILE A 47 -10.96 4.25 4.24
C ILE A 47 -11.01 2.77 4.61
N PHE A 48 -11.63 1.93 3.77
CA PHE A 48 -11.70 0.48 4.00
C PHE A 48 -10.54 -0.28 3.35
N LEU A 49 -10.15 0.08 2.13
CA LEU A 49 -9.14 -0.67 1.40
C LEU A 49 -7.74 -0.53 2.02
N PHE A 50 -7.32 0.65 2.50
CA PHE A 50 -5.99 0.79 3.09
C PHE A 50 -5.81 -0.09 4.35
N PRO A 51 -6.70 -0.07 5.37
CA PRO A 51 -6.62 -1.01 6.47
C PRO A 51 -6.67 -2.47 6.05
N LEU A 52 -7.50 -2.80 5.05
CA LEU A 52 -7.61 -4.16 4.53
C LEU A 52 -6.28 -4.66 3.96
N ILE A 53 -5.59 -3.82 3.18
CA ILE A 53 -4.28 -4.18 2.63
C ILE A 53 -3.23 -4.26 3.73
N VAL A 54 -3.24 -3.37 4.73
CA VAL A 54 -2.32 -3.50 5.87
C VAL A 54 -2.53 -4.82 6.62
N GLU A 55 -3.78 -5.26 6.81
CA GLU A 55 -4.07 -6.59 7.37
C GLU A 55 -3.63 -7.72 6.45
N LEU A 56 -3.77 -7.58 5.13
CA LEU A 56 -3.23 -8.54 4.16
C LEU A 56 -1.71 -8.66 4.31
N THR A 57 -0.98 -7.54 4.36
CA THR A 57 0.48 -7.51 4.59
C THR A 57 0.84 -8.24 5.88
N LYS A 58 0.14 -7.97 6.99
CA LYS A 58 0.35 -8.62 8.29
C LYS A 58 0.07 -10.10 8.27
N VAL A 59 -0.90 -10.56 7.48
CA VAL A 59 -1.21 -11.97 7.34
C VAL A 59 -0.11 -12.65 6.53
N LEU A 60 0.28 -12.08 5.39
CA LEU A 60 1.31 -12.64 4.52
C LEU A 60 2.68 -12.70 5.21
N SER A 61 3.07 -11.65 5.93
CA SER A 61 4.36 -11.57 6.62
C SER A 61 4.58 -12.68 7.64
N ARG A 62 3.52 -13.24 8.24
CA ARG A 62 3.62 -14.36 9.21
C ARG A 62 4.13 -15.65 8.57
N TYR A 63 3.98 -15.80 7.26
CA TYR A 63 4.33 -17.02 6.53
C TYR A 63 5.74 -16.99 5.92
N PHE A 64 6.38 -15.82 5.86
CA PHE A 64 7.66 -15.65 5.18
C PHE A 64 8.69 -14.97 6.08
N SER A 65 9.98 -15.21 5.82
CA SER A 65 11.06 -14.52 6.52
C SER A 65 11.16 -13.06 6.07
N GLN A 66 11.53 -12.16 6.99
CA GLN A 66 11.73 -10.75 6.69
C GLN A 66 13.03 -10.54 5.90
N SER A 67 12.93 -10.65 4.58
CA SER A 67 13.99 -10.34 3.62
C SER A 67 13.53 -9.28 2.63
N PHE A 68 14.46 -8.52 2.04
CA PHE A 68 14.12 -7.54 1.00
C PHE A 68 13.26 -8.16 -0.12
N LEU A 69 13.60 -9.37 -0.58
CA LEU A 69 12.87 -10.08 -1.63
C LEU A 69 11.45 -10.48 -1.18
N THR A 70 11.29 -10.88 0.09
CA THR A 70 9.98 -11.18 0.66
C THR A 70 9.10 -9.92 0.69
N ILE A 71 9.66 -8.80 1.15
CA ILE A 71 8.91 -7.54 1.31
C ILE A 71 8.45 -7.03 -0.05
N ILE A 72 9.31 -7.02 -1.07
CA ILE A 72 8.92 -6.59 -2.42
C ILE A 72 7.87 -7.53 -3.04
N MET A 73 7.94 -8.84 -2.77
CA MET A 73 6.92 -9.80 -3.20
C MET A 73 5.57 -9.55 -2.54
N ILE A 74 5.55 -9.32 -1.23
CA ILE A 74 4.32 -9.00 -0.51
C ILE A 74 3.74 -7.67 -1.01
N PHE A 75 4.58 -6.66 -1.19
CA PHE A 75 4.16 -5.37 -1.76
C PHE A 75 3.58 -5.51 -3.18
N PHE A 76 4.14 -6.39 -4.01
CA PHE A 76 3.57 -6.71 -5.32
C PHE A 76 2.14 -7.28 -5.18
N ILE A 77 1.94 -8.24 -4.28
CA ILE A 77 0.62 -8.85 -4.03
C ILE A 77 -0.36 -7.80 -3.51
N ASP A 78 0.09 -6.95 -2.58
CA ASP A 78 -0.71 -5.87 -1.99
C ASP A 78 -1.20 -4.87 -3.06
N ILE A 79 -0.33 -4.46 -3.98
CA ILE A 79 -0.72 -3.58 -5.11
C ILE A 79 -1.70 -4.28 -6.04
N VAL A 80 -1.47 -5.55 -6.38
CA VAL A 80 -2.39 -6.31 -7.23
C VAL A 80 -3.77 -6.39 -6.57
N ALA A 81 -3.83 -6.72 -5.29
CA ALA A 81 -5.06 -6.81 -4.53
C ALA A 81 -5.77 -5.46 -4.48
N PHE A 82 -5.06 -4.40 -4.09
CA PHE A 82 -5.60 -3.04 -3.97
C PHE A 82 -6.20 -2.55 -5.30
N VAL A 83 -5.39 -2.55 -6.37
CA VAL A 83 -5.80 -2.03 -7.69
C VAL A 83 -6.96 -2.85 -8.27
N THR A 84 -6.97 -4.16 -8.04
CA THR A 84 -8.07 -5.04 -8.51
C THR A 84 -9.36 -4.81 -7.74
N LEU A 85 -9.30 -4.66 -6.41
CA LEU A 85 -10.47 -4.36 -5.59
C LEU A 85 -11.06 -2.99 -5.96
N THR A 86 -10.21 -1.99 -6.18
CA THR A 86 -10.62 -0.66 -6.66
C THR A 86 -11.29 -0.72 -8.03
N TYR A 87 -10.72 -1.47 -8.98
CA TYR A 87 -11.34 -1.69 -10.30
C TYR A 87 -12.74 -2.30 -10.19
N TRP A 88 -12.90 -3.34 -9.35
CA TRP A 88 -14.20 -3.95 -9.12
C TRP A 88 -15.18 -3.00 -8.46
N ALA A 89 -14.76 -2.26 -7.43
CA ALA A 89 -15.62 -1.27 -6.76
C ALA A 89 -16.12 -0.21 -7.76
N TYR A 90 -15.24 0.33 -8.60
CA TYR A 90 -15.63 1.31 -9.62
C TYR A 90 -16.50 0.71 -10.73
N SER A 91 -16.29 -0.55 -11.10
CA SER A 91 -17.13 -1.24 -12.08
C SER A 91 -18.55 -1.45 -11.53
N LEU A 92 -18.67 -1.88 -10.26
CA LEU A 92 -19.94 -2.10 -9.59
C LEU A 92 -20.76 -0.82 -9.41
N VAL A 93 -20.10 0.31 -9.14
CA VAL A 93 -20.75 1.63 -8.97
C VAL A 93 -21.00 2.30 -10.34
N GLY A 94 -20.55 1.70 -11.45
CA GLY A 94 -20.76 2.22 -12.80
C GLY A 94 -19.89 3.43 -13.16
N ILE A 95 -18.75 3.59 -12.47
CA ILE A 95 -17.78 4.67 -12.73
C ILE A 95 -16.85 4.30 -13.87
N THR A 96 -16.49 3.02 -13.99
CA THR A 96 -15.68 2.50 -15.10
C THR A 96 -16.46 1.49 -15.91
N HIS A 97 -16.24 1.52 -17.23
CA HIS A 97 -16.77 0.55 -18.20
C HIS A 97 -15.64 -0.19 -18.94
N MET A 98 -14.41 -0.08 -18.43
CA MET A 98 -13.24 -0.76 -18.96
C MET A 98 -13.37 -2.27 -18.78
N ASP A 99 -13.07 -3.04 -19.82
CA ASP A 99 -13.02 -4.50 -19.70
C ASP A 99 -11.78 -4.98 -18.93
N ILE A 100 -11.73 -6.28 -18.63
CA ILE A 100 -10.64 -6.86 -17.83
C ILE A 100 -9.31 -6.84 -18.59
N GLY A 101 -9.32 -6.96 -19.93
CA GLY A 101 -8.11 -6.96 -20.75
C GLY A 101 -7.44 -5.58 -20.72
N ASP A 102 -8.23 -4.55 -20.97
CA ASP A 102 -7.80 -3.15 -20.91
C ASP A 102 -7.36 -2.77 -19.50
N TYR A 103 -8.05 -3.26 -18.47
CA TYR A 103 -7.64 -3.08 -17.07
C TYR A 103 -6.23 -3.63 -16.82
N LEU A 104 -5.94 -4.85 -17.25
CA LEU A 104 -4.64 -5.47 -17.03
C LEU A 104 -3.52 -4.71 -17.73
N VAL A 105 -3.73 -4.32 -19.00
CA VAL A 105 -2.71 -3.70 -19.85
C VAL A 105 -2.49 -2.23 -19.51
N PHE A 106 -3.57 -1.46 -19.32
CA PHE A 106 -3.49 0.00 -19.22
C PHE A 106 -3.57 0.52 -17.78
N THR A 107 -4.02 -0.30 -16.83
CA THR A 107 -4.15 0.10 -15.42
C THR A 107 -3.20 -0.68 -14.53
N LEU A 108 -3.33 -2.00 -14.45
CA LEU A 108 -2.60 -2.82 -13.49
C LEU A 108 -1.10 -2.88 -13.80
N ALA A 109 -0.72 -3.31 -15.00
CA ALA A 109 0.68 -3.46 -15.39
C ALA A 109 1.52 -2.18 -15.21
N PRO A 110 1.10 -1.00 -15.72
CA PRO A 110 1.90 0.21 -15.54
C PRO A 110 1.91 0.70 -14.08
N THR A 111 0.83 0.50 -13.32
CA THR A 111 0.79 0.85 -11.89
C THR A 111 1.74 -0.03 -11.09
N LEU A 112 1.79 -1.33 -11.35
CA LEU A 112 2.77 -2.24 -10.74
C LEU A 112 4.20 -1.82 -11.08
N ALA A 113 4.50 -1.61 -12.35
CA ALA A 113 5.84 -1.24 -12.78
C ALA A 113 6.34 0.03 -12.08
N LEU A 114 5.51 1.07 -12.03
CA LEU A 114 5.84 2.33 -11.37
C LEU A 114 6.08 2.15 -9.86
N ASN A 115 5.18 1.46 -9.16
CA ASN A 115 5.27 1.33 -7.71
C ASN A 115 6.39 0.41 -7.26
N LEU A 116 6.76 -0.61 -8.05
CA LEU A 116 7.96 -1.41 -7.80
C LEU A 116 9.24 -0.57 -7.97
N VAL A 117 9.28 0.34 -8.95
CA VAL A 117 10.40 1.28 -9.09
C VAL A 117 10.48 2.19 -7.86
N TYR A 118 9.35 2.73 -7.40
CA TYR A 118 9.31 3.51 -6.16
C TYR A 118 9.78 2.70 -4.96
N PHE A 119 9.35 1.45 -4.83
CA PHE A 119 9.80 0.55 -3.77
C PHE A 119 11.33 0.43 -3.78
N VAL A 120 11.94 0.09 -4.91
CA VAL A 120 13.40 -0.11 -4.99
C VAL A 120 14.17 1.16 -4.64
N ILE A 121 13.69 2.32 -5.10
CA ILE A 121 14.34 3.62 -4.85
C ILE A 121 14.16 4.05 -3.38
N LEU A 122 12.96 3.90 -2.82
CA LEU A 122 12.59 4.46 -1.53
C LEU A 122 12.79 3.50 -0.36
N TYR A 123 13.02 2.21 -0.60
CA TYR A 123 13.23 1.22 0.47
C TYR A 123 14.30 1.66 1.46
N TRP A 124 15.50 1.98 0.97
CA TRP A 124 16.64 2.36 1.82
C TRP A 124 16.45 3.74 2.49
N PRO A 125 16.01 4.80 1.79
CA PRO A 125 15.68 6.07 2.42
C PRO A 125 14.66 5.93 3.56
N ILE A 126 13.58 5.18 3.34
CA ILE A 126 12.54 4.97 4.35
C ILE A 126 13.10 4.19 5.53
N GLN A 127 13.82 3.10 5.28
CA GLN A 127 14.47 2.33 6.34
C GLN A 127 15.40 3.22 7.20
N ALA A 128 16.18 4.10 6.56
CA ALA A 128 17.08 5.01 7.27
C ALA A 128 16.32 5.99 8.20
N ILE A 129 15.16 6.49 7.77
CA ILE A 129 14.30 7.37 8.58
C ILE A 129 13.81 6.64 9.84
N TYR A 130 13.35 5.39 9.69
CA TYR A 130 12.88 4.57 10.81
C TYR A 130 14.01 4.26 11.79
N THR A 131 15.17 3.83 11.28
CA THR A 131 16.36 3.58 12.11
C THR A 131 16.78 4.83 12.88
N TRP A 132 16.77 6.00 12.25
CA TRP A 132 17.09 7.28 12.90
C TRP A 132 16.07 7.68 13.98
N ALA A 133 14.79 7.38 13.77
CA ALA A 133 13.76 7.62 14.79
C ALA A 133 13.92 6.67 15.99
N LEU A 134 14.27 5.40 15.75
CA LEU A 134 14.51 4.40 16.77
C LEU A 134 15.73 4.72 17.64
N THR A 135 16.83 5.23 17.06
CA THR A 135 18.03 5.58 17.84
C THR A 135 17.78 6.72 18.82
N GLN A 136 16.96 7.71 18.47
CA GLN A 136 16.58 8.81 19.38
C GLN A 136 15.72 8.36 20.56
N LYS A 137 14.85 7.37 20.37
CA LYS A 137 13.99 6.85 21.46
C LYS A 137 14.82 6.15 22.55
N ARG A 138 16.04 5.69 22.21
CA ARG A 138 16.94 4.96 23.11
C ARG A 138 17.95 5.83 23.86
N SER A 139 18.10 7.11 23.52
CA SER A 139 18.99 8.09 24.19
C SER A 139 18.26 8.89 25.26
#